data_AF-A0A519S3A2-F1
#
_entry.id   AF-A0A519S3A2-F1
#
_cell.length_a   1.000
_cell.length_b   1.000
_cell.length_c   1.000
_cell.angle_alpha   90.00
_cell.angle_beta   90.00
_cell.angle_gamma   90.00
#
_symmetry.space_group_name_H-M   'P 1'
#
loop_
_entity.id
_entity.type
_entity.pdbx_description
1 polymer ?
#
loop_
_entity_poly.entity_id
_entity_poly.type
_entity_poly.pdbx_seq_one_letter_code
_entity_poly.pdbx_strand_id
1 'polypeptide(L)'
;MRSNYKRLGDYIQRCDEFNEGMAVQELLGISNNKYFQKSHTNTIGIDLTKYRIVRNNQFAFNRATTRNGDKISIALRKGNDCIVSPSYRIFKSKDEHALNSEYLMMWFNRPEFDRYARFKSHGSAHEFFDLEEMFEVELPIPSPEKQLEIVREYNVIQNRIKLNKQLIAKLEETAQAIYKQWFVDFEFPNENALPYKSSGGIMVDSELGEIPRGWEKIKVGDVIDCNKSTLSKRDEFSHIQYLDTSNITNNEIENIQYLD
;
A
#
# COMPACT_ATOMS: atom_id res chain seq x y z
N MET A 1 7.32 31.62 4.95
CA MET A 1 6.83 32.52 3.88
C MET A 1 5.77 31.79 3.06
N ARG A 2 4.52 32.28 3.07
CA ARG A 2 3.41 31.77 2.22
C ARG A 2 3.34 32.47 0.85
N SER A 3 4.33 33.29 0.47
CA SER A 3 4.17 34.28 -0.60
C SER A 3 3.91 33.73 -2.01
N ASN A 4 4.06 32.42 -2.23
CA ASN A 4 3.88 31.78 -3.54
C ASN A 4 2.75 30.74 -3.57
N TYR A 5 1.93 30.69 -2.53
CA TYR A 5 0.78 29.80 -2.49
C TYR A 5 -0.36 30.39 -3.31
N LYS A 6 -1.05 29.53 -4.07
CA LYS A 6 -2.16 29.93 -4.92
C LYS A 6 -3.40 29.13 -4.54
N ARG A 7 -4.57 29.76 -4.62
CA ARG A 7 -5.85 29.14 -4.34
C ARG A 7 -6.19 28.14 -5.45
N LEU A 8 -6.49 26.91 -5.06
CA LEU A 8 -6.69 25.80 -5.98
C LEU A 8 -7.92 26.01 -6.87
N GLY A 9 -8.99 26.61 -6.34
CA GLY A 9 -10.22 26.92 -7.07
C GLY A 9 -10.03 27.80 -8.32
N ASP A 10 -8.92 28.54 -8.39
CA ASP A 10 -8.59 29.33 -9.58
C ASP A 10 -8.14 28.42 -10.73
N TYR A 11 -7.57 27.25 -10.42
CA TYR A 11 -6.96 26.29 -11.35
C TYR A 11 -7.80 25.03 -11.60
N ILE A 12 -8.75 24.69 -10.73
CA ILE A 12 -9.60 23.49 -10.89
C ILE A 12 -11.06 23.85 -11.12
N GLN A 13 -11.80 22.94 -11.76
CA GLN A 13 -13.22 23.07 -12.01
C GLN A 13 -13.98 21.81 -11.65
N ARG A 14 -15.23 21.99 -11.22
CA ARG A 14 -16.18 20.90 -10.93
C ARG A 14 -16.56 20.15 -12.22
N CYS A 15 -16.81 18.85 -12.11
CA CYS A 15 -17.34 18.03 -13.20
C CYS A 15 -18.53 17.20 -12.67
N ASP A 16 -19.76 17.68 -12.90
CA ASP A 16 -20.96 16.91 -12.56
C ASP A 16 -21.51 16.23 -13.81
N GLU A 17 -21.02 15.04 -14.09
CA GLU A 17 -21.59 14.19 -15.14
C GLU A 17 -22.22 12.95 -14.49
N PHE A 18 -23.49 12.69 -14.80
CA PHE A 18 -24.21 11.50 -14.35
C PHE A 18 -24.26 10.47 -15.48
N ASN A 19 -24.38 9.19 -15.12
CA ASN A 19 -24.40 8.08 -16.06
C ASN A 19 -25.76 7.89 -16.73
N GLU A 20 -26.32 8.97 -17.28
CA GLU A 20 -27.58 8.95 -18.00
C GLU A 20 -27.49 7.98 -19.19
N GLY A 21 -28.49 7.11 -19.32
CA GLY A 21 -28.49 6.06 -20.35
C GLY A 21 -27.55 4.87 -20.10
N MET A 22 -26.91 4.78 -18.93
CA MET A 22 -26.04 3.67 -18.52
C MET A 22 -24.85 3.41 -19.48
N ALA A 23 -24.29 4.47 -20.05
CA ALA A 23 -23.19 4.39 -21.02
C ALA A 23 -21.91 3.75 -20.43
N VAL A 24 -21.68 3.90 -19.11
CA VAL A 24 -20.52 3.35 -18.41
C VAL A 24 -20.97 2.36 -17.36
N GLN A 25 -20.41 1.15 -17.38
CA GLN A 25 -20.75 0.07 -16.43
C GLN A 25 -19.66 -0.23 -15.40
N GLU A 26 -18.44 0.29 -15.59
CA GLU A 26 -17.32 0.03 -14.69
C GLU A 26 -17.51 0.79 -13.37
N LEU A 27 -18.08 0.12 -12.36
CA LEU A 27 -18.27 0.68 -11.02
C LEU A 27 -17.01 0.52 -10.15
N LEU A 28 -16.45 1.65 -9.72
CA LEU A 28 -15.27 1.69 -8.87
C LEU A 28 -15.52 2.47 -7.57
N GLY A 29 -14.80 2.08 -6.53
CA GLY A 29 -14.62 2.86 -5.31
C GLY A 29 -13.21 3.45 -5.24
N ILE A 30 -12.95 4.27 -4.23
CA ILE A 30 -11.62 4.81 -3.97
C ILE A 30 -11.09 4.22 -2.67
N SER A 31 -9.88 3.68 -2.72
CA SER A 31 -9.15 3.16 -1.56
C SER A 31 -8.66 4.29 -0.67
N ASN A 32 -8.48 4.02 0.63
CA ASN A 32 -7.81 4.95 1.55
C ASN A 32 -6.33 5.19 1.17
N ASN A 33 -5.79 4.33 0.30
CA ASN A 33 -4.48 4.50 -0.34
C ASN A 33 -4.56 5.30 -1.66
N LYS A 34 -5.67 6.02 -1.88
CA LYS A 34 -5.82 7.06 -2.92
C LYS A 34 -5.70 6.56 -4.36
N TYR A 35 -6.24 5.37 -4.63
CA TYR A 35 -6.37 4.79 -5.98
C TYR A 35 -7.78 4.22 -6.22
N PHE A 36 -8.17 4.13 -7.49
CA PHE A 36 -9.43 3.50 -7.89
C PHE A 36 -9.35 1.97 -7.75
N GLN A 37 -10.36 1.37 -7.14
CA GLN A 37 -10.45 -0.08 -6.95
C GLN A 37 -11.84 -0.59 -7.29
N LYS A 38 -11.94 -1.88 -7.64
CA LYS A 38 -13.24 -2.51 -7.85
C LYS A 38 -14.10 -2.35 -6.59
N SER A 39 -15.34 -1.91 -6.79
CA SER A 39 -16.29 -1.85 -5.69
C SER A 39 -16.74 -3.25 -5.32
N HIS A 40 -16.83 -3.55 -4.02
CA HIS A 40 -17.41 -4.80 -3.51
C HIS A 40 -18.94 -4.72 -3.36
N THR A 41 -19.56 -3.62 -3.81
CA THR A 41 -21.02 -3.45 -3.76
C THR A 41 -21.70 -4.39 -4.74
N ASN A 42 -22.71 -5.13 -4.27
CA ASN A 42 -23.58 -5.91 -5.14
C ASN A 42 -24.38 -4.96 -6.05
N THR A 43 -24.12 -4.99 -7.35
CA THR A 43 -24.76 -4.12 -8.35
C THR A 43 -26.12 -4.63 -8.83
N ILE A 44 -26.53 -5.84 -8.44
CA ILE A 44 -27.80 -6.43 -8.85
C ILE A 44 -28.96 -5.58 -8.31
N GLY A 45 -29.74 -4.98 -9.22
CA GLY A 45 -30.89 -4.13 -8.89
C GLY A 45 -30.56 -2.68 -8.54
N ILE A 46 -29.31 -2.25 -8.71
CA ILE A 46 -28.92 -0.85 -8.49
C ILE A 46 -29.10 -0.04 -9.79
N ASP A 47 -29.86 1.05 -9.69
CA ASP A 47 -29.94 2.06 -10.75
C ASP A 47 -28.63 2.83 -10.86
N LEU A 48 -27.82 2.48 -11.87
CA LEU A 48 -26.53 3.11 -12.14
C LEU A 48 -26.66 4.48 -12.79
N THR A 49 -27.84 4.93 -13.22
CA THR A 49 -28.00 6.23 -13.89
C THR A 49 -27.68 7.41 -12.98
N LYS A 50 -27.90 7.23 -11.67
CA LYS A 50 -27.61 8.24 -10.64
C LYS A 50 -26.14 8.32 -10.26
N TYR A 51 -25.32 7.35 -10.71
CA TYR A 51 -23.89 7.35 -10.43
C TYR A 51 -23.19 8.39 -11.28
N ARG A 52 -22.07 8.90 -10.76
CA ARG A 52 -21.31 9.96 -11.43
C ARG A 52 -20.22 9.35 -12.31
N ILE A 53 -20.06 9.86 -13.51
CA ILE A 53 -19.00 9.45 -14.44
C ILE A 53 -17.70 10.17 -14.05
N VAL A 54 -16.62 9.40 -13.90
CA VAL A 54 -15.26 9.90 -13.79
C VAL A 54 -14.53 9.57 -15.09
N ARG A 55 -14.17 10.61 -15.83
CA ARG A 55 -13.40 10.48 -17.08
C ARG A 55 -11.90 10.40 -16.79
N ASN A 56 -11.13 10.00 -17.81
CA ASN A 56 -9.67 10.06 -17.73
C ASN A 56 -9.18 11.47 -17.35
N ASN A 57 -8.15 11.53 -16.50
CA ASN A 57 -7.54 12.75 -15.95
C ASN A 57 -8.48 13.63 -15.09
N GLN A 58 -9.55 13.05 -14.55
CA GLN A 58 -10.38 13.66 -13.52
C GLN A 58 -10.08 13.06 -12.15
N PHE A 59 -10.31 13.87 -11.11
CA PHE A 59 -10.27 13.43 -9.73
C PHE A 59 -11.67 13.08 -9.26
N ALA A 60 -11.77 12.04 -8.44
CA ALA A 60 -12.92 11.82 -7.60
C ALA A 60 -12.47 11.73 -6.15
N PHE A 61 -13.30 12.25 -5.23
CA PHE A 61 -13.06 12.09 -3.79
C PHE A 61 -14.35 11.91 -3.02
N ASN A 62 -14.28 11.16 -1.92
CA ASN A 62 -15.37 11.04 -0.98
C ASN A 62 -15.35 12.22 -0.01
N ARG A 63 -16.48 12.92 0.11
CA ARG A 63 -16.62 14.06 1.02
C ARG A 63 -16.51 13.70 2.50
N ALA A 64 -16.83 12.46 2.89
CA ALA A 64 -16.80 12.05 4.29
C ALA A 64 -15.37 11.75 4.75
N THR A 65 -14.93 12.35 5.85
CA THR A 65 -13.56 12.19 6.38
C THR A 65 -13.47 11.29 7.62
N THR A 66 -14.50 11.27 8.49
CA THR A 66 -14.48 10.49 9.76
C THR A 66 -14.49 8.98 9.58
N ARG A 67 -15.07 8.46 8.51
CA ARG A 67 -15.22 7.02 8.27
C ARG A 67 -14.02 6.35 7.60
N ASN A 68 -13.03 7.14 7.16
CA ASN A 68 -11.99 6.68 6.24
C ASN A 68 -10.62 6.52 6.89
N GLY A 69 -10.57 6.10 8.17
CA GLY A 69 -9.31 5.82 8.87
C GLY A 69 -8.35 7.01 8.87
N ASP A 70 -8.90 8.18 9.15
CA ASP A 70 -8.19 9.46 9.22
C ASP A 70 -7.64 10.02 7.90
N LYS A 71 -8.07 9.48 6.76
CA LYS A 71 -7.63 9.91 5.43
C LYS A 71 -8.79 10.41 4.58
N ILE A 72 -8.51 11.34 3.66
CA ILE A 72 -9.45 11.66 2.59
C ILE A 72 -9.21 10.73 1.39
N SER A 73 -10.24 9.97 1.02
CA SER A 73 -10.21 9.07 -0.13
C SER A 73 -10.40 9.89 -1.41
N ILE A 74 -9.29 10.23 -2.06
CA ILE A 74 -9.20 10.99 -3.31
C ILE A 74 -8.30 10.23 -4.28
N ALA A 75 -8.68 10.16 -5.56
CA ALA A 75 -7.86 9.53 -6.59
C ALA A 75 -7.97 10.23 -7.94
N LEU A 76 -6.88 10.22 -8.70
CA LEU A 76 -6.82 10.63 -10.09
C LEU A 76 -7.12 9.43 -11.00
N ARG A 77 -8.06 9.58 -11.92
CA ARG A 77 -8.41 8.53 -12.89
C ARG A 77 -7.38 8.53 -14.02
N LYS A 78 -6.68 7.41 -14.18
CA LYS A 78 -5.82 7.12 -15.34
C LYS A 78 -6.33 5.83 -15.98
N GLY A 79 -6.99 5.94 -17.13
CA GLY A 79 -7.59 4.81 -17.84
C GLY A 79 -8.97 5.11 -18.43
N ASN A 80 -9.74 4.05 -18.69
CA ASN A 80 -11.10 4.14 -19.26
C ASN A 80 -12.04 4.93 -18.36
N ASP A 81 -13.23 5.29 -18.84
CA ASP A 81 -14.21 5.94 -17.98
C ASP A 81 -14.79 4.95 -16.97
N CYS A 82 -15.06 5.43 -15.76
CA CYS A 82 -15.71 4.62 -14.72
C CYS A 82 -16.83 5.41 -14.05
N ILE A 83 -17.68 4.72 -13.29
CA ILE A 83 -18.68 5.34 -12.44
C ILE A 83 -18.33 5.19 -10.96
N VAL A 84 -18.71 6.19 -10.18
CA VAL A 84 -18.58 6.22 -8.72
C VAL A 84 -19.91 6.59 -8.07
N SER A 85 -20.06 6.22 -6.79
CA SER A 85 -21.27 6.53 -6.02
C SER A 85 -21.61 8.04 -6.04
N PRO A 86 -22.89 8.43 -5.98
CA PRO A 86 -23.31 9.83 -5.95
C PRO A 86 -22.68 10.67 -4.81
N SER A 87 -22.20 10.00 -3.76
CA SER A 87 -21.53 10.62 -2.61
C SER A 87 -20.18 11.26 -2.96
N TYR A 88 -19.54 10.82 -4.05
CA TYR A 88 -18.28 11.39 -4.49
C TYR A 88 -18.48 12.79 -5.11
N ARG A 89 -17.42 13.58 -5.06
CA ARG A 89 -17.27 14.84 -5.80
C ARG A 89 -16.20 14.67 -6.84
N ILE A 90 -16.42 15.26 -8.01
CA ILE A 90 -15.53 15.11 -9.17
C ILE A 90 -15.10 16.49 -9.63
N PHE A 91 -13.81 16.63 -9.90
CA PHE A 91 -13.22 17.85 -10.43
C PHE A 91 -12.04 17.51 -11.33
N LYS A 92 -11.56 18.50 -12.07
CA LYS A 92 -10.35 18.38 -12.90
C LYS A 92 -9.59 19.69 -12.92
N SER A 93 -8.34 19.64 -13.37
CA SER A 93 -7.62 20.84 -13.76
C SER A 93 -8.36 21.56 -14.91
N LYS A 94 -8.48 22.89 -14.83
CA LYS A 94 -9.02 23.71 -15.91
C LYS A 94 -8.09 23.68 -17.13
N ASP A 95 -6.79 23.73 -16.85
CA ASP A 95 -5.72 23.70 -17.84
C ASP A 95 -4.57 22.84 -17.29
N GLU A 96 -4.32 21.71 -17.96
CA GLU A 96 -3.28 20.75 -17.59
C GLU A 96 -1.87 21.33 -17.73
N HIS A 97 -1.70 22.39 -18.54
CA HIS A 97 -0.44 23.12 -18.62
C HIS A 97 -0.24 24.01 -17.38
N ALA A 98 -1.27 24.74 -16.94
CA ALA A 98 -1.19 25.60 -15.76
C ALA A 98 -1.09 24.81 -14.44
N LEU A 99 -1.86 23.73 -14.31
CA LEU A 99 -1.80 22.83 -13.16
C LEU A 99 -1.88 21.39 -13.65
N ASN A 100 -0.75 20.69 -13.54
CA ASN A 100 -0.66 19.28 -13.88
C ASN A 100 -1.38 18.42 -12.84
N SER A 101 -2.22 17.51 -13.31
CA SER A 101 -3.04 16.64 -12.46
C SER A 101 -2.18 15.62 -11.69
N GLU A 102 -1.07 15.14 -12.23
CA GLU A 102 -0.17 14.25 -11.47
C GLU A 102 0.56 15.01 -10.37
N TYR A 103 1.02 16.23 -10.65
CA TYR A 103 1.58 17.11 -9.62
C TYR A 103 0.58 17.37 -8.49
N LEU A 104 -0.68 17.65 -8.83
CA LEU A 104 -1.74 17.84 -7.84
C LEU A 104 -2.01 16.54 -7.05
N MET A 105 -2.00 15.38 -7.70
CA MET A 105 -2.14 14.08 -7.03
C MET A 105 -1.00 13.81 -6.03
N MET A 106 0.23 14.23 -6.34
CA MET A 106 1.36 14.14 -5.39
C MET A 106 1.08 14.93 -4.11
N TRP A 107 0.47 16.11 -4.21
CA TRP A 107 0.07 16.89 -3.04
C TRP A 107 -1.00 16.20 -2.22
N PHE A 108 -1.99 15.58 -2.85
CA PHE A 108 -3.05 14.87 -2.14
C PHE A 108 -2.57 13.57 -1.48
N ASN A 109 -1.47 12.98 -1.92
CA ASN A 109 -0.86 11.82 -1.29
C ASN A 109 -0.08 12.13 0.00
N ARG A 110 0.10 13.41 0.32
CA ARG A 110 0.79 13.84 1.54
C ARG A 110 -0.10 13.67 2.78
N PRO A 111 0.42 13.13 3.89
CA PRO A 111 -0.31 13.08 5.16
C PRO A 111 -0.75 14.45 5.69
N GLU A 112 -0.02 15.51 5.34
CA GLU A 112 -0.39 16.90 5.62
C GLU A 112 -1.73 17.28 4.98
N PHE A 113 -2.01 16.79 3.78
CA PHE A 113 -3.27 17.07 3.11
C PHE A 113 -4.43 16.35 3.78
N ASP A 114 -4.24 15.10 4.21
CA ASP A 114 -5.23 14.37 5.00
C ASP A 114 -5.58 15.11 6.30
N ARG A 115 -4.56 15.59 7.02
CA ARG A 115 -4.74 16.41 8.23
C ARG A 115 -5.44 17.73 7.93
N TYR A 116 -5.07 18.40 6.84
CA TYR A 116 -5.71 19.65 6.41
C TYR A 116 -7.19 19.43 6.09
N ALA A 117 -7.51 18.44 5.27
CA ALA A 117 -8.88 18.15 4.85
C ALA A 117 -9.78 17.84 6.05
N ARG A 118 -9.27 17.11 7.03
CA ARG A 118 -9.97 16.89 8.31
C ARG A 118 -10.19 18.17 9.10
N PHE A 119 -9.13 18.96 9.28
CA PHE A 119 -9.20 20.21 10.02
C PHE A 119 -10.22 21.19 9.40
N LYS A 120 -10.36 21.15 8.08
CA LYS A 120 -11.34 21.94 7.32
C LYS A 120 -12.71 21.28 7.20
N SER A 121 -12.86 20.03 7.65
CA SER A 121 -14.15 19.35 7.60
C SER A 121 -15.13 19.99 8.59
N HIS A 122 -16.41 20.01 8.23
CA HIS A 122 -17.47 20.58 9.06
C HIS A 122 -18.61 19.58 9.29
N GLY A 123 -19.33 19.72 10.40
CA GLY A 123 -20.45 18.86 10.78
C GLY A 123 -20.24 18.17 12.12
N SER A 124 -21.33 17.99 12.89
CA SER A 124 -21.27 17.48 14.27
C SER A 124 -21.21 15.95 14.33
N ALA A 125 -22.21 15.26 13.76
CA ALA A 125 -22.25 13.79 13.74
C ALA A 125 -21.51 13.18 12.54
N HIS A 126 -21.43 13.92 11.43
CA HIS A 126 -20.73 13.53 10.21
C HIS A 126 -19.93 14.71 9.69
N GLU A 127 -18.60 14.60 9.71
CA GLU A 127 -17.70 15.63 9.19
C GLU A 127 -17.54 15.45 7.68
N PHE A 128 -17.71 16.55 6.95
CA PHE A 128 -17.57 16.60 5.51
C PHE A 128 -16.52 17.63 5.08
N PHE A 129 -15.68 17.24 4.13
CA PHE A 129 -14.87 18.11 3.31
C PHE A 129 -15.50 18.11 1.91
N ASP A 130 -16.17 19.18 1.51
CA ASP A 130 -16.85 19.27 0.21
C ASP A 130 -15.94 19.96 -0.83
N LEU A 131 -16.46 20.12 -2.05
CA LEU A 131 -15.69 20.72 -3.14
C LEU A 131 -15.40 22.21 -2.90
N GLU A 132 -16.25 22.89 -2.14
CA GLU A 132 -16.07 24.26 -1.72
C GLU A 132 -14.79 24.41 -0.88
N GLU A 133 -14.56 23.55 0.12
CA GLU A 133 -13.29 23.55 0.86
C GLU A 133 -12.09 23.16 -0.01
N MET A 134 -12.30 22.28 -1.00
CA MET A 134 -11.25 21.93 -1.97
C MET A 134 -10.83 23.16 -2.80
N PHE A 135 -11.76 24.03 -3.18
CA PHE A 135 -11.45 25.27 -3.91
C PHE A 135 -10.66 26.26 -3.06
N GLU A 136 -10.82 26.26 -1.74
CA GLU A 136 -10.06 27.10 -0.81
C GLU A 136 -8.68 26.54 -0.44
N VAL A 137 -8.32 25.33 -0.90
CA VAL A 137 -6.98 24.79 -0.68
C VAL A 137 -5.95 25.72 -1.30
N GLU A 138 -4.93 26.09 -0.52
CA GLU A 138 -3.79 26.84 -1.03
C GLU A 138 -2.57 25.91 -1.16
N LEU A 139 -1.94 25.92 -2.32
CA LEU A 139 -0.72 25.14 -2.58
C LEU A 139 0.24 25.90 -3.49
N PRO A 140 1.56 25.62 -3.42
CA PRO A 140 2.49 26.22 -4.35
C PRO A 140 2.28 25.62 -5.74
N ILE A 141 2.00 26.47 -6.71
CA ILE A 141 1.86 26.08 -8.13
C ILE A 141 3.03 26.72 -8.89
N PRO A 142 4.17 25.99 -9.04
CA PRO A 142 5.34 26.48 -9.75
C PRO A 142 5.10 26.49 -11.26
N SER A 143 6.11 26.87 -12.05
CA SER A 143 5.98 26.88 -13.51
C SER A 143 5.65 25.48 -14.06
N PRO A 144 4.98 25.39 -15.22
CA PRO A 144 4.65 24.11 -15.86
C PRO A 144 5.85 23.17 -16.00
N GLU A 145 7.01 23.70 -16.40
CA GLU A 145 8.25 22.95 -16.57
C GLU A 145 8.71 22.35 -15.24
N LYS A 146 8.61 23.13 -14.16
CA LYS A 146 9.00 22.67 -12.82
C LYS A 146 8.04 21.62 -12.28
N GLN A 147 6.74 21.75 -12.55
CA GLN A 147 5.76 20.71 -12.21
C GLN A 147 6.10 19.38 -12.91
N LEU A 148 6.42 19.41 -14.20
CA LEU A 148 6.80 18.23 -14.98
C LEU A 148 8.12 17.60 -14.49
N GLU A 149 9.11 18.42 -14.12
CA GLU A 149 10.36 17.95 -13.50
C GLU A 149 10.08 17.18 -12.20
N ILE A 150 9.30 17.77 -11.30
CA ILE A 150 8.91 17.17 -10.01
C ILE A 150 8.16 15.86 -10.21
N VAL A 151 7.18 15.83 -11.12
CA VAL A 151 6.39 14.61 -11.42
C VAL A 151 7.29 13.50 -11.97
N ARG A 152 8.22 13.84 -12.86
CA ARG A 152 9.17 12.87 -13.43
C ARG A 152 10.03 12.22 -12.34
N GLU A 153 10.64 13.03 -11.48
CA GLU A 153 11.50 12.54 -10.40
C GLU A 153 10.73 11.66 -9.42
N TYR A 154 9.53 12.11 -9.03
CA TYR A 154 8.64 11.35 -8.17
C TYR A 154 8.29 9.99 -8.77
N ASN A 155 7.86 9.95 -10.04
CA ASN A 155 7.48 8.72 -10.72
C ASN A 155 8.68 7.76 -10.88
N VAL A 156 9.91 8.27 -11.08
CA VAL A 156 11.12 7.43 -11.09
C VAL A 156 11.30 6.70 -9.77
N ILE A 157 11.14 7.40 -8.64
CA ILE A 157 11.27 6.80 -7.30
C ILE A 157 10.14 5.80 -7.04
N GLN A 158 8.88 6.18 -7.32
CA GLN A 158 7.74 5.28 -7.12
C GLN A 158 7.85 4.00 -7.95
N ASN A 159 8.30 4.11 -9.20
CA ASN A 159 8.51 2.94 -10.07
C ASN A 159 9.59 2.01 -9.52
N ARG A 160 10.69 2.56 -8.99
CA ARG A 160 11.75 1.76 -8.34
C ARG A 160 11.23 1.03 -7.10
N ILE A 161 10.45 1.70 -6.25
CA ILE A 161 9.83 1.08 -5.07
C ILE A 161 8.91 -0.07 -5.51
N LYS A 162 8.06 0.16 -6.51
CA LYS A 162 7.15 -0.86 -7.05
C LYS A 162 7.92 -2.07 -7.59
N LEU A 163 8.98 -1.83 -8.35
CA LEU A 163 9.84 -2.89 -8.89
C LEU A 163 10.49 -3.71 -7.77
N ASN A 164 11.04 -3.05 -6.75
CA ASN A 164 11.66 -3.75 -5.61
C ASN A 164 10.64 -4.61 -4.85
N LYS A 165 9.42 -4.12 -4.62
CA LYS A 165 8.35 -4.93 -4.01
C LYS A 165 7.99 -6.16 -4.84
N GLN A 166 7.95 -6.02 -6.17
CA GLN A 166 7.72 -7.16 -7.07
C GLN A 166 8.88 -8.17 -7.03
N LEU A 167 10.12 -7.70 -6.93
CA LEU A 167 11.28 -8.58 -6.78
C LEU A 167 11.23 -9.36 -5.45
N ILE A 168 10.92 -8.69 -4.34
CA ILE A 168 10.76 -9.32 -3.03
C ILE A 168 9.69 -10.43 -3.10
N ALA A 169 8.51 -10.13 -3.63
CA ALA A 169 7.43 -11.12 -3.76
C ALA A 169 7.84 -12.34 -4.60
N LYS A 170 8.60 -12.14 -5.69
CA LYS A 170 9.12 -13.25 -6.51
C LYS A 170 10.19 -14.07 -5.80
N LEU A 171 11.04 -13.42 -5.00
CA LEU A 171 12.05 -14.10 -4.20
C LEU A 171 11.39 -14.95 -3.10
N GLU A 172 10.35 -14.42 -2.46
CA GLU A 172 9.54 -15.16 -1.48
C GLU A 172 8.86 -16.38 -2.12
N GLU A 173 8.23 -16.21 -3.29
CA GLU A 173 7.63 -17.31 -4.06
C GLU A 173 8.67 -18.39 -4.42
N THR A 174 9.86 -17.96 -4.86
CA THR A 174 10.97 -18.87 -5.19
C THR A 174 11.46 -19.62 -3.94
N ALA A 175 11.61 -18.93 -2.81
CA ALA A 175 12.03 -19.54 -1.56
C ALA A 175 11.00 -20.56 -1.05
N GLN A 176 9.70 -20.24 -1.14
CA GLN A 176 8.62 -21.17 -0.81
C GLN A 176 8.61 -22.39 -1.73
N ALA A 177 8.85 -22.21 -3.03
CA ALA A 177 8.97 -23.30 -3.98
C ALA A 177 10.16 -24.22 -3.67
N ILE A 178 11.33 -23.66 -3.37
CA ILE A 178 12.51 -24.42 -2.94
C ILE A 178 12.23 -25.16 -1.64
N TYR A 179 11.64 -24.49 -0.65
CA TYR A 179 11.30 -25.11 0.63
C TYR A 179 10.37 -26.32 0.42
N LYS A 180 9.31 -26.15 -0.37
CA LYS A 180 8.41 -27.26 -0.71
C LYS A 180 9.16 -28.38 -1.42
N GLN A 181 9.94 -28.05 -2.44
CA GLN A 181 10.73 -29.03 -3.19
C GLN A 181 11.65 -29.84 -2.26
N TRP A 182 12.33 -29.18 -1.32
CA TRP A 182 13.35 -29.82 -0.49
C TRP A 182 12.79 -30.54 0.73
N PHE A 183 11.82 -29.94 1.41
CA PHE A 183 11.37 -30.39 2.74
C PHE A 183 9.99 -31.04 2.73
N VAL A 184 9.25 -30.98 1.62
CA VAL A 184 7.94 -31.65 1.46
C VAL A 184 8.03 -32.72 0.39
N ASP A 185 8.60 -32.37 -0.77
CA ASP A 185 8.73 -33.29 -1.89
C ASP A 185 10.03 -34.14 -1.80
N PHE A 186 10.96 -33.74 -0.92
CA PHE A 186 12.27 -34.39 -0.66
C PHE A 186 13.18 -34.47 -1.90
N GLU A 187 13.12 -33.46 -2.76
CA GLU A 187 13.89 -33.30 -3.98
C GLU A 187 15.06 -32.32 -3.81
N PHE A 188 15.66 -32.27 -2.62
CA PHE A 188 16.90 -31.53 -2.39
C PHE A 188 18.06 -32.14 -3.20
N PRO A 189 19.10 -31.37 -3.58
CA PRO A 189 20.19 -31.88 -4.38
C PRO A 189 21.01 -32.95 -3.62
N ASN A 190 21.25 -34.08 -4.27
CA ASN A 190 22.22 -35.08 -3.80
C ASN A 190 23.66 -34.66 -4.14
N GLU A 191 24.65 -35.52 -3.87
CA GLU A 191 26.08 -35.26 -4.11
C GLU A 191 26.41 -34.85 -5.56
N ASN A 192 25.58 -35.25 -6.53
CA ASN A 192 25.74 -34.91 -7.95
C ASN A 192 24.88 -33.72 -8.39
N ALA A 193 24.31 -32.97 -7.45
CA ALA A 193 23.34 -31.88 -7.68
C ALA A 193 22.06 -32.31 -8.42
N LEU A 194 21.70 -33.60 -8.34
CA LEU A 194 20.45 -34.14 -8.90
C LEU A 194 19.36 -34.24 -7.81
N PRO A 195 18.06 -34.18 -8.17
CA PRO A 195 16.97 -34.28 -7.20
C PRO A 195 17.00 -35.60 -6.41
N TYR A 196 17.05 -35.56 -5.07
CA TYR A 196 17.30 -36.73 -4.22
C TYR A 196 16.30 -37.86 -4.45
N LYS A 197 15.00 -37.63 -4.21
CA LYS A 197 13.96 -38.67 -4.30
C LYS A 197 13.84 -39.23 -5.72
N SER A 198 13.78 -38.38 -6.74
CA SER A 198 13.67 -38.82 -8.14
C SER A 198 14.92 -39.52 -8.67
N SER A 199 16.10 -39.29 -8.07
CA SER A 199 17.35 -39.93 -8.49
C SER A 199 17.67 -41.20 -7.69
N GLY A 200 16.66 -41.86 -7.11
CA GLY A 200 16.82 -43.11 -6.37
C GLY A 200 17.25 -42.92 -4.90
N GLY A 201 17.05 -41.73 -4.34
CA GLY A 201 17.24 -41.47 -2.91
C GLY A 201 16.40 -42.43 -2.06
N ILE A 202 17.03 -43.01 -1.04
CA ILE A 202 16.37 -44.01 -0.19
C ILE A 202 15.38 -43.29 0.74
N MET A 203 14.13 -43.74 0.71
CA MET A 203 13.06 -43.32 1.61
C MET A 203 12.77 -44.41 2.65
N VAL A 204 12.42 -44.02 3.86
CA VAL A 204 12.11 -44.92 4.98
C VAL A 204 10.77 -44.54 5.59
N ASP A 205 9.99 -45.53 6.03
CA ASP A 205 8.70 -45.30 6.68
C ASP A 205 8.87 -44.68 8.07
N SER A 206 7.99 -43.75 8.43
CA SER A 206 8.01 -43.06 9.72
C SER A 206 6.61 -42.63 10.16
N GLU A 207 6.47 -42.20 11.40
CA GLU A 207 5.22 -41.63 11.93
C GLU A 207 4.71 -40.39 11.17
N LEU A 208 5.56 -39.76 10.35
CA LEU A 208 5.24 -38.59 9.53
C LEU A 208 5.02 -38.95 8.05
N GLY A 209 4.99 -40.24 7.72
CA GLY A 209 5.02 -40.77 6.35
C GLY A 209 6.45 -41.11 5.90
N GLU A 210 6.63 -41.34 4.60
CA GLU A 210 7.95 -41.65 4.03
C GLU A 210 8.88 -40.44 4.10
N ILE A 211 10.02 -40.60 4.76
CA ILE A 211 11.06 -39.56 4.91
C ILE A 211 12.41 -40.05 4.35
N PRO A 212 13.33 -39.14 3.98
CA PRO A 212 14.67 -39.52 3.52
C PRO A 212 15.44 -40.33 4.56
N ARG A 213 16.20 -41.33 4.11
CA ARG A 213 17.11 -42.09 4.98
C ARG A 213 18.08 -41.15 5.69
N GLY A 214 18.18 -41.30 7.02
CA GLY A 214 19.03 -40.47 7.88
C GLY A 214 18.32 -39.25 8.47
N TRP A 215 17.10 -38.95 8.03
CA TRP A 215 16.24 -37.99 8.71
C TRP A 215 15.47 -38.70 9.82
N GLU A 216 15.31 -38.01 10.95
CA GLU A 216 14.58 -38.53 12.09
C GLU A 216 13.82 -37.40 12.79
N LYS A 217 12.72 -37.79 13.46
CA LYS A 217 11.92 -36.88 14.26
C LYS A 217 12.59 -36.72 15.63
N ILE A 218 13.25 -35.60 15.84
CA ILE A 218 13.83 -35.21 17.12
C ILE A 218 12.97 -34.17 17.84
N LYS A 219 13.10 -34.06 19.16
CA LYS A 219 12.60 -32.86 19.86
C LYS A 219 13.64 -31.77 19.68
N VAL A 220 13.18 -30.56 19.38
CA VAL A 220 14.08 -29.40 19.22
C VAL A 220 15.00 -29.23 20.44
N GLY A 221 14.48 -29.44 21.65
CA GLY A 221 15.26 -29.37 22.90
C GLY A 221 16.39 -30.39 23.05
N ASP A 222 16.44 -31.42 22.20
CA ASP A 222 17.52 -32.43 22.21
C ASP A 222 18.75 -31.94 21.42
N VAL A 223 18.60 -30.92 20.57
CA VAL A 223 19.66 -30.38 19.69
C VAL A 223 19.93 -28.89 19.89
N ILE A 224 19.22 -28.24 20.80
CA ILE A 224 19.48 -26.85 21.19
C ILE A 224 19.83 -26.76 22.66
N ASP A 225 20.85 -25.96 22.97
CA ASP A 225 21.11 -25.49 24.33
C ASP A 225 20.44 -24.14 24.52
N CYS A 226 19.39 -24.09 25.34
CA CYS A 226 18.79 -22.82 25.74
C CYS A 226 19.69 -22.15 26.79
N ASN A 227 20.22 -20.97 26.49
CA ASN A 227 20.86 -20.13 27.49
C ASN A 227 19.82 -19.61 28.49
N LYS A 228 19.60 -20.36 29.57
CA LYS A 228 18.71 -20.01 30.69
C LYS A 228 19.35 -19.02 31.67
N SER A 229 20.54 -18.49 31.36
CA SER A 229 21.25 -17.59 32.26
C SER A 229 20.50 -16.27 32.36
N THR A 230 20.03 -15.95 33.57
CA THR A 230 19.46 -14.64 33.87
C THR A 230 20.59 -13.70 34.24
N LEU A 231 20.68 -12.57 33.55
CA LEU A 231 21.58 -11.48 33.95
C LEU A 231 21.18 -10.97 35.33
N SER A 232 22.16 -10.84 36.21
CA SER A 232 22.01 -10.39 37.60
C SER A 232 22.86 -9.15 37.86
N LYS A 233 22.57 -8.42 38.94
CA LYS A 233 23.38 -7.26 39.36
C LYS A 233 24.82 -7.61 39.76
N ARG A 234 25.17 -8.90 39.83
CA ARG A 234 26.51 -9.37 40.18
C ARG A 234 27.37 -9.64 38.95
N ASP A 235 26.78 -9.64 37.76
CA ASP A 235 27.51 -9.86 36.53
C ASP A 235 28.18 -8.55 36.11
N GLU A 236 29.50 -8.57 35.96
CA GLU A 236 30.31 -7.39 35.62
C GLU A 236 30.40 -7.22 34.10
N PHE A 237 29.26 -6.92 33.47
CA PHE A 237 29.23 -6.51 32.07
C PHE A 237 29.45 -5.01 31.96
N SER A 238 30.38 -4.59 31.09
CA SER A 238 30.58 -3.16 30.81
C SER A 238 29.38 -2.53 30.09
N HIS A 239 28.70 -3.32 29.24
CA HIS A 239 27.52 -2.94 28.48
C HIS A 239 26.72 -4.21 28.14
N ILE A 240 25.40 -4.13 28.09
CA ILE A 240 24.49 -5.20 27.68
C ILE A 240 23.79 -4.78 26.39
N GLN A 241 23.94 -5.58 25.33
CA GLN A 241 23.13 -5.46 24.12
C GLN A 241 21.77 -6.12 24.36
N TYR A 242 20.74 -5.30 24.55
CA TYR A 242 19.39 -5.75 24.85
C TYR A 242 18.50 -5.67 23.61
N LEU A 243 17.98 -6.82 23.19
CA LEU A 243 16.97 -6.93 22.15
C LEU A 243 15.59 -7.05 22.80
N ASP A 244 14.84 -5.95 22.81
CA ASP A 244 13.44 -5.97 23.25
C ASP A 244 12.60 -6.73 22.21
N THR A 245 11.73 -7.62 22.68
CA THR A 245 10.77 -8.37 21.86
C THR A 245 9.94 -7.48 20.92
N SER A 246 9.65 -6.23 21.30
CA SER A 246 8.94 -5.26 20.47
C SER A 246 9.73 -4.79 19.24
N ASN A 247 11.06 -4.97 19.23
CA ASN A 247 11.94 -4.68 18.09
C ASN A 247 12.15 -5.90 17.18
N ILE A 248 11.46 -7.02 17.44
CA ILE A 248 11.43 -8.18 16.55
C ILE A 248 10.06 -8.19 15.85
N THR A 249 10.00 -7.53 14.71
CA THR A 249 8.77 -7.36 13.92
C THR A 249 9.05 -7.82 12.50
N ASN A 250 8.08 -8.51 11.88
CA ASN A 250 8.17 -8.94 10.48
C ASN A 250 9.47 -9.70 10.11
N ASN A 251 10.03 -10.49 11.02
CA ASN A 251 11.31 -11.21 10.87
C ASN A 251 12.56 -10.31 10.71
N GLU A 252 12.47 -9.03 11.08
CA GLU A 252 13.59 -8.10 11.13
C GLU A 252 13.87 -7.68 12.59
N ILE A 253 15.15 -7.42 12.90
CA ILE A 253 15.56 -6.79 14.16
C ILE A 253 15.66 -5.29 13.88
N GLU A 254 14.70 -4.52 14.35
CA GLU A 254 14.63 -3.07 14.09
C GLU A 254 15.73 -2.30 14.85
N ASN A 255 16.00 -2.68 16.10
CA ASN A 255 16.97 -2.00 16.96
C ASN A 255 17.47 -2.91 18.09
N ILE A 256 18.71 -2.67 18.54
CA ILE A 256 19.33 -3.27 19.72
C ILE A 256 19.71 -2.14 20.67
N GLN A 257 19.19 -2.18 21.89
CA GLN A 257 19.49 -1.20 22.92
C GLN A 257 20.83 -1.51 23.59
N TYR A 258 21.55 -0.48 24.01
CA TYR A 258 22.77 -0.60 24.81
C TYR A 258 22.45 -0.13 26.23
N LEU A 259 22.56 -1.04 27.19
CA LEU A 259 22.39 -0.76 28.62
C LEU A 259 23.77 -0.75 29.28
N ASP A 260 24.06 0.30 30.05
CA ASP A 260 25.28 0.41 30.86
C ASP A 260 25.12 -0.28 32.22
#